data_AF-E9HX51-F1
#
_entry.id   AF-E9HX51-F1
#
_cell.length_a   1.000
_cell.length_b   1.000
_cell.length_c   1.000
_cell.angle_alpha   90.00
_cell.angle_beta   90.00
_cell.angle_gamma   90.00
#
_symmetry.space_group_name_H-M   'P 1'
#
loop_
_entity.id
_entity.type
_entity.pdbx_description
1 polymer ?
#
loop_
_entity_poly.entity_id
_entity_poly.type
_entity_poly.pdbx_seq_one_letter_code
_entity_poly.pdbx_strand_id
1 'polypeptide(L)'
;MVTLYLLVAEEKLNIPGIDTVELFNGEAASLTGWHVEDLNFGSYLANLKCGLKYLTNTKTRHKTMVLLPQELLVANIPFRTLKQLPGDYVITLPAGFHFVKNSGSNIAEATNYVSEDWVEHRKTFPRGNA
;
A
#
# COMPACT_ATOMS: atom_id res chain seq x y z
N MET A 1 10.62 -7.17 25.28
CA MET A 1 11.35 -6.09 24.58
C MET A 1 12.09 -6.73 23.43
N VAL A 2 11.87 -6.30 22.20
CA VAL A 2 12.56 -6.81 21.00
C VAL A 2 13.46 -5.70 20.49
N THR A 3 14.74 -5.98 20.30
CA THR A 3 15.71 -5.05 19.69
C THR A 3 16.02 -5.55 18.29
N LEU A 4 15.66 -4.77 17.27
CA LEU A 4 15.92 -5.07 15.87
C LEU A 4 17.17 -4.30 15.40
N TYR A 5 18.12 -5.01 14.78
CA TYR A 5 19.26 -4.41 14.10
C TYR A 5 18.95 -4.39 12.59
N LEU A 6 18.84 -3.19 12.01
CA LEU A 6 18.62 -3.01 10.58
C LEU A 6 19.93 -2.64 9.91
N LEU A 7 20.21 -3.26 8.75
CA LEU A 7 21.26 -2.78 7.85
C LEU A 7 20.83 -1.42 7.30
N VAL A 8 21.76 -0.47 7.26
CA VAL A 8 21.53 0.86 6.68
C VAL A 8 21.40 0.68 5.16
N ALA A 9 20.30 1.15 4.57
CA ALA A 9 20.12 1.17 3.12
C ALA A 9 21.28 1.95 2.47
N GLU A 10 21.85 1.40 1.40
CA GLU A 10 23.07 1.93 0.78
C GLU A 10 22.93 3.39 0.32
N GLU A 11 21.73 3.84 -0.06
CA GLU A 11 21.38 5.25 -0.30
C GLU A 11 19.87 5.51 -0.04
N LYS A 12 19.51 6.71 0.47
CA LYS A 12 18.09 7.15 0.56
C LYS A 12 17.67 7.80 -0.77
N LEU A 13 16.49 7.43 -1.27
CA LEU A 13 15.93 7.97 -2.52
C LEU A 13 15.40 9.40 -2.34
N ASN A 14 15.05 9.80 -1.11
CA ASN A 14 14.40 11.05 -0.73
C ASN A 14 13.13 11.33 -1.55
N ILE A 15 12.29 10.32 -1.73
CA ILE A 15 11.02 10.40 -2.45
C ILE A 15 9.89 10.26 -1.42
N PRO A 16 9.18 11.34 -1.08
CA PRO A 16 8.07 11.29 -0.13
C PRO A 16 7.03 10.24 -0.52
N GLY A 17 6.62 9.43 0.44
CA GLY A 17 5.69 8.30 0.26
C GLY A 17 6.34 6.99 -0.16
N ILE A 18 7.60 7.02 -0.60
CA ILE A 18 8.34 5.81 -0.98
C ILE A 18 9.31 5.40 0.12
N ASP A 19 10.30 6.25 0.42
CA ASP A 19 11.32 5.98 1.44
C ASP A 19 11.09 6.77 2.75
N THR A 20 9.89 7.33 2.88
CA THR A 20 9.36 7.95 4.09
C THR A 20 8.02 7.32 4.44
N VAL A 21 7.77 7.10 5.73
CA VAL A 21 6.47 6.63 6.21
C VAL A 21 5.38 7.68 5.95
N GLU A 22 4.27 7.24 5.38
CA GLU A 22 3.03 8.01 5.24
C GLU A 22 1.97 7.54 6.23
N LEU A 23 1.25 8.51 6.80
CA LEU A 23 0.09 8.27 7.65
C LEU A 23 -1.19 8.51 6.84
N PHE A 24 -2.09 7.53 6.90
CA PHE A 24 -3.39 7.54 6.26
C PHE A 24 -4.48 7.60 7.33
N ASN A 25 -5.30 8.65 7.28
CA ASN A 25 -6.50 8.77 8.10
C ASN A 25 -7.69 8.28 7.26
N GLY A 26 -8.16 7.06 7.55
CA GLY A 26 -9.30 6.46 6.86
C GLY A 26 -10.62 6.84 7.52
N GLU A 27 -11.68 6.92 6.71
CA GLU A 27 -13.06 7.09 7.16
C GLU A 27 -13.93 6.03 6.48
N ALA A 28 -15.17 5.85 6.95
CA ALA A 28 -16.09 4.92 6.30
C ALA A 28 -16.21 5.23 4.80
N ALA A 29 -16.02 4.21 3.97
CA ALA A 29 -16.04 4.28 2.50
C ALA A 29 -14.88 5.03 1.83
N SER A 30 -13.89 5.54 2.58
CA SER A 30 -12.64 5.97 1.94
C SER A 30 -11.89 4.76 1.36
N LEU A 31 -11.27 4.95 0.21
CA LEU A 31 -10.66 3.87 -0.55
C LEU A 31 -9.37 4.33 -1.25
N THR A 32 -8.56 3.35 -1.60
CA THR A 32 -7.46 3.49 -2.56
C THR A 32 -7.75 2.53 -3.70
N GLY A 33 -7.84 3.07 -4.92
CA GLY A 33 -8.15 2.28 -6.11
C GLY A 33 -7.11 1.19 -6.38
N TRP A 34 -7.46 0.25 -7.25
CA TRP A 34 -6.58 -0.84 -7.66
C TRP A 34 -5.26 -0.30 -8.22
N HIS A 35 -4.14 -0.75 -7.68
CA HIS A 35 -2.81 -0.35 -8.13
C HIS A 35 -1.73 -1.36 -7.75
N VAL A 36 -0.55 -1.16 -8.33
CA VAL A 36 0.73 -1.67 -7.83
C VAL A 36 1.51 -0.46 -7.29
N GLU A 37 2.38 -0.70 -6.31
CA GLU A 37 3.27 0.34 -5.79
C GLU A 37 4.20 0.90 -6.88
N ASP A 38 4.68 2.13 -6.64
CA ASP A 38 5.63 2.78 -7.52
C ASP A 38 6.90 1.91 -7.68
N LEU A 39 7.42 1.86 -8.90
CA LEU A 39 8.62 1.09 -9.27
C LEU A 39 8.53 -0.43 -8.98
N ASN A 40 7.32 -0.99 -8.82
CA ASN A 40 7.11 -2.38 -8.40
C ASN A 40 7.76 -2.71 -7.05
N PHE A 41 7.85 -1.73 -6.15
CA PHE A 41 8.27 -2.01 -4.78
C PHE A 41 7.24 -2.86 -4.03
N GLY A 42 7.67 -3.45 -2.92
CA GLY A 42 6.74 -3.95 -1.92
C GLY A 42 6.25 -2.80 -1.04
N SER A 43 5.19 -3.03 -0.27
CA SER A 43 4.75 -2.11 0.78
C SER A 43 4.42 -2.81 2.08
N TYR A 44 4.67 -2.10 3.18
CA TYR A 44 4.19 -2.44 4.50
C TYR A 44 3.03 -1.52 4.84
N LEU A 45 1.94 -2.07 5.35
CA LEU A 45 0.79 -1.33 5.86
C LEU A 45 0.48 -1.80 7.29
N ALA A 46 0.64 -0.92 8.27
CA ALA A 46 0.27 -1.19 9.66
C ALA A 46 -1.01 -0.43 10.01
N ASN A 47 -2.01 -1.13 10.53
CA ASN A 47 -3.23 -0.50 11.03
C ASN A 47 -3.02 -0.17 12.51
N LEU A 48 -2.91 1.12 12.84
CA LEU A 48 -2.49 1.56 14.16
C LEU A 48 -3.66 1.62 15.15
N LYS A 49 -4.84 2.12 14.73
CA LYS A 49 -6.01 2.32 15.59
C LYS A 49 -7.32 2.34 14.81
N CYS A 50 -8.41 1.93 15.46
CA CYS A 50 -9.76 2.37 15.12
C CYS A 50 -10.09 3.64 15.92
N GLY A 51 -10.45 4.75 15.27
CA GLY A 51 -10.86 5.97 15.97
C GLY A 51 -10.78 7.24 15.13
N LEU A 52 -11.74 8.14 15.35
CA LEU A 52 -11.83 9.47 14.73
C LEU A 52 -10.56 10.30 14.97
N LYS A 53 -10.04 10.98 13.93
CA LYS A 53 -9.29 12.25 14.06
C LYS A 53 -9.03 12.96 12.71
N TYR A 54 -8.84 14.28 12.84
CA TYR A 54 -8.92 15.39 11.87
C TYR A 54 -8.17 15.25 10.52
N LEU A 55 -8.75 15.94 9.53
CA LEU A 55 -8.35 16.04 8.13
C LEU A 55 -6.92 16.57 7.93
N THR A 56 -6.07 15.80 7.25
CA THR A 56 -4.90 16.31 6.55
C THR A 56 -4.94 15.85 5.10
N ASN A 57 -4.65 16.77 4.19
CA ASN A 57 -4.76 16.63 2.74
C ASN A 57 -3.51 15.93 2.19
N THR A 58 -3.64 14.74 1.62
CA THR A 58 -2.56 14.08 0.86
C THR A 58 -2.84 14.14 -0.63
N LYS A 59 -1.89 14.70 -1.39
CA LYS A 59 -1.96 14.90 -2.85
C LYS A 59 -1.96 13.53 -3.54
N THR A 60 -3.02 13.20 -4.28
CA THR A 60 -3.14 11.91 -4.97
C THR A 60 -2.55 11.95 -6.39
N ARG A 61 -1.69 10.99 -6.71
CA ARG A 61 -1.47 10.53 -8.09
C ARG A 61 -2.42 9.38 -8.40
N HIS A 62 -2.96 9.39 -9.61
CA HIS A 62 -3.82 8.44 -10.36
C HIS A 62 -4.05 6.99 -9.85
N LYS A 63 -4.48 6.78 -8.60
CA LYS A 63 -4.99 5.49 -8.07
C LYS A 63 -6.52 5.44 -8.11
N THR A 64 -7.11 5.69 -9.28
CA THR A 64 -8.56 5.97 -9.45
C THR A 64 -9.39 4.78 -9.94
N MET A 65 -8.75 3.65 -10.30
CA MET A 65 -9.47 2.46 -10.77
C MET A 65 -10.25 1.81 -9.63
N VAL A 66 -11.57 1.84 -9.69
CA VAL A 66 -12.45 1.16 -8.73
C VAL A 66 -13.20 0.05 -9.45
N LEU A 67 -12.84 -1.20 -9.13
CA LEU A 67 -13.57 -2.40 -9.56
C LEU A 67 -14.00 -3.14 -8.30
N LEU A 68 -15.30 -3.35 -8.14
CA LEU A 68 -15.82 -4.04 -6.97
C LEU A 68 -15.58 -5.55 -7.09
N PRO A 69 -15.45 -6.29 -5.96
CA PRO A 69 -15.24 -7.74 -5.99
C PRO A 69 -16.27 -8.51 -6.81
N GLN A 70 -17.51 -8.01 -6.88
CA GLN A 70 -18.58 -8.61 -7.69
C GLN A 70 -18.22 -8.64 -9.18
N GLU A 71 -17.61 -7.57 -9.70
CA GLU A 71 -17.18 -7.48 -11.10
C GLU A 71 -16.05 -8.48 -11.41
N LEU A 72 -15.13 -8.68 -10.45
CA LEU A 72 -14.05 -9.66 -10.59
C LEU A 72 -14.59 -11.09 -10.63
N LEU A 73 -15.62 -11.39 -9.83
CA LEU A 73 -16.30 -12.69 -9.85
C LEU A 73 -16.98 -12.94 -11.19
N VAL A 74 -17.70 -11.95 -11.74
CA VAL A 74 -18.35 -12.05 -13.07
C VAL A 74 -17.31 -12.26 -14.17
N ALA A 75 -16.17 -11.57 -14.09
CA ALA A 75 -15.07 -11.71 -15.04
C ALA A 75 -14.20 -12.97 -14.82
N ASN A 76 -14.52 -13.80 -13.81
CA ASN A 76 -13.74 -14.98 -13.43
C ASN A 76 -12.25 -14.66 -13.15
N ILE A 77 -11.98 -13.50 -12.57
CA ILE A 77 -10.63 -13.06 -12.17
C ILE A 77 -10.39 -13.56 -10.73
N PRO A 78 -9.33 -14.33 -10.48
CA PRO A 78 -9.03 -14.82 -9.13
C PRO A 78 -8.55 -13.69 -8.24
N PHE A 79 -9.13 -13.57 -7.04
CA PHE A 79 -8.68 -12.64 -6.00
C PHE A 79 -8.85 -13.22 -4.61
N ARG A 80 -8.22 -12.59 -3.62
CA ARG A 80 -8.40 -12.90 -2.20
C ARG A 80 -8.73 -11.63 -1.44
N THR A 81 -9.47 -11.78 -0.35
CA THR A 81 -9.81 -10.69 0.56
C THR A 81 -9.27 -11.00 1.95
N LEU A 82 -8.73 -9.97 2.61
CA LEU A 82 -8.31 -10.03 4.00
C LEU A 82 -8.94 -8.86 4.75
N LYS A 83 -9.21 -9.04 6.04
CA LYS A 83 -9.66 -7.98 6.95
C LYS A 83 -8.51 -7.66 7.90
N GLN A 84 -7.95 -6.46 7.78
CA GLN A 84 -6.92 -5.97 8.68
C GLN A 84 -7.56 -5.31 9.90
N LEU A 85 -7.16 -5.74 11.10
CA LEU A 85 -7.58 -5.16 12.38
C LEU A 85 -6.47 -4.26 12.95
N PRO A 86 -6.80 -3.36 13.90
CA PRO A 86 -5.77 -2.58 14.60
C PRO A 86 -4.72 -3.49 15.25
N GLY A 87 -3.45 -3.19 15.02
CA GLY A 87 -2.30 -4.00 15.42
C GLY A 87 -1.79 -4.96 14.34
N ASP A 88 -2.58 -5.21 13.28
CA ASP A 88 -2.16 -6.08 12.19
C ASP A 88 -1.26 -5.35 11.19
N TYR A 89 -0.30 -6.10 10.65
CA TYR A 89 0.55 -5.69 9.54
C TYR A 89 0.17 -6.46 8.28
N VAL A 90 0.06 -5.76 7.16
CA VAL A 90 -0.12 -6.35 5.83
C VAL A 90 1.13 -6.03 5.01
N ILE A 91 1.66 -7.06 4.36
CA ILE A 91 2.80 -6.95 3.45
C ILE A 91 2.28 -7.16 2.03
N THR A 92 2.42 -6.15 1.19
CA THR A 92 2.21 -6.29 -0.25
C THR A 92 3.54 -6.67 -0.89
N LEU A 93 3.53 -7.77 -1.64
CA LEU A 93 4.69 -8.20 -2.41
C LEU A 93 4.85 -7.35 -3.68
N PRO A 94 6.06 -7.25 -4.25
CA PRO A 94 6.29 -6.66 -5.56
C PRO A 94 5.29 -7.16 -6.60
N ALA A 95 4.82 -6.28 -7.49
CA ALA A 95 3.77 -6.54 -8.47
C ALA A 95 2.39 -6.97 -7.89
N GLY A 96 2.20 -6.90 -6.58
CA GLY A 96 0.94 -7.20 -5.91
C GLY A 96 -0.15 -6.17 -6.20
N PHE A 97 -1.03 -6.48 -7.15
CA PHE A 97 -2.18 -5.64 -7.48
C PHE A 97 -3.23 -5.68 -6.37
N HIS A 98 -3.53 -4.53 -5.77
CA HIS A 98 -4.37 -4.49 -4.57
C HIS A 98 -5.26 -3.25 -4.50
N PHE A 99 -6.31 -3.35 -3.70
CA PHE A 99 -7.31 -2.32 -3.45
C PHE A 99 -7.62 -2.26 -1.96
N VAL A 100 -7.76 -1.06 -1.41
CA VAL A 100 -8.02 -0.85 0.02
C VAL A 100 -9.34 -0.12 0.19
N LYS A 101 -10.17 -0.59 1.11
CA LYS A 101 -11.42 0.07 1.55
C LYS A 101 -11.47 0.13 3.07
N ASN A 102 -11.74 1.32 3.59
CA ASN A 102 -11.97 1.54 5.01
C ASN A 102 -13.45 1.34 5.35
N SER A 103 -13.70 0.51 6.36
CA SER A 103 -15.07 0.24 6.86
C SER A 103 -15.53 1.24 7.92
N GLY A 104 -14.62 2.07 8.43
CA GLY A 104 -14.87 3.08 9.46
C GLY A 104 -13.60 3.88 9.72
N SER A 105 -13.65 4.78 10.70
CA SER A 105 -12.51 5.64 11.03
C SER A 105 -11.31 4.83 11.53
N ASN A 106 -10.16 5.00 10.88
CA ASN A 106 -8.91 4.35 11.27
C ASN A 106 -7.68 5.23 11.00
N ILE A 107 -6.54 4.79 11.54
CA ILE A 107 -5.24 5.33 11.20
C ILE A 107 -4.37 4.17 10.76
N ALA A 108 -3.77 4.29 9.58
CA ALA A 108 -2.77 3.36 9.10
C ALA A 108 -1.46 4.10 8.77
N GLU A 109 -0.34 3.42 8.91
CA GLU A 109 0.95 3.88 8.40
C GLU A 109 1.41 2.94 7.28
N ALA A 110 2.03 3.49 6.24
CA ALA A 110 2.63 2.69 5.19
C ALA A 110 3.98 3.26 4.72
N THR A 111 4.82 2.38 4.20
CA THR A 111 6.08 2.73 3.51
C THR A 111 6.41 1.64 2.51
N ASN A 112 7.17 1.97 1.47
CA ASN A 112 7.67 0.96 0.54
C ASN A 112 8.93 0.27 1.07
N TYR A 113 9.19 -0.91 0.51
CA TYR A 113 10.43 -1.64 0.74
C TYR A 113 10.92 -2.30 -0.54
N VAL A 114 12.20 -2.61 -0.54
CA VAL A 114 12.89 -3.32 -1.63
C VAL A 114 13.46 -4.60 -1.06
N SER A 115 13.13 -5.72 -1.69
CA SER A 115 13.78 -7.01 -1.46
C SER A 115 14.92 -7.22 -2.45
N GLU A 116 15.84 -8.13 -2.14
CA GLU A 116 17.01 -8.42 -3.00
C GLU A 116 16.62 -8.81 -4.44
N ASP A 117 15.47 -9.48 -4.61
CA ASP A 117 14.92 -9.92 -5.88
C ASP A 117 14.15 -8.83 -6.65
N TRP A 118 14.03 -7.60 -6.12
CA TRP A 118 13.34 -6.50 -6.81
C TRP A 118 13.86 -6.22 -8.22
N VAL A 119 15.16 -6.45 -8.47
CA VAL A 119 15.78 -6.27 -9.80
C VAL A 119 15.10 -7.11 -10.87
N GLU A 120 14.50 -8.25 -10.50
CA GLU A 120 13.73 -9.09 -11.39
C GLU A 120 12.30 -8.54 -11.56
N HIS A 121 11.64 -8.20 -10.44
CA HIS A 121 10.28 -7.65 -10.42
C HIS A 121 10.13 -6.30 -11.12
N ARG A 122 11.14 -5.43 -11.10
CA ARG A 122 11.08 -4.13 -11.79
C ARG A 122 10.99 -4.26 -13.31
N LYS A 123 11.40 -5.39 -13.89
CA LYS A 123 11.39 -5.61 -15.35
C LYS A 123 9.97 -5.78 -15.89
N THR A 124 9.03 -6.21 -15.05
CA THR A 124 7.62 -6.35 -15.42
C THR A 124 6.84 -5.05 -15.26
N PHE A 125 7.42 -4.02 -14.63
CA PHE A 125 6.81 -2.68 -14.60
C PHE A 125 6.91 -2.08 -16.00
N PRO A 126 5.79 -1.74 -16.65
CA PRO A 126 5.84 -1.04 -17.93
C PRO A 126 6.55 0.29 -17.68
N ARG A 127 7.73 0.49 -18.28
CA ARG A 127 8.26 1.85 -18.40
C ARG A 127 7.30 2.59 -19.31
N GLY A 128 6.36 3.32 -18.72
CA GLY A 128 5.60 4.29 -19.47
C GLY A 128 6.61 5.22 -20.13
N ASN A 129 6.64 5.23 -21.46
CA ASN A 129 7.21 6.35 -22.20
C ASN A 129 6.27 7.53 -21.94
N ALA A 130 6.50 8.25 -20.84
CA ALA A 130 5.88 9.54 -20.55
C ALA A 130 6.87 10.64 -20.86
#